data_AF-A0A1G4JHE3-F1
#
_entry.id   AF-A0A1G4JHE3-F1
#
_cell.length_a   1.000
_cell.length_b   1.000
_cell.length_c   1.000
_cell.angle_alpha   90.00
_cell.angle_beta   90.00
_cell.angle_gamma   90.00
#
_symmetry.space_group_name_H-M   'P 1'
#
loop_
_entity.id
_entity.type
_entity.pdbx_description
1 polymer ?
#
loop_
_entity_poly.entity_id
_entity_poly.type
_entity_poly.pdbx_seq_one_letter_code
_entity_poly.pdbx_strand_id
1 'polypeptide(L)'
;MGKEQGYQSLPHESCKKWTKSILLTFCASFVLWSVCDSSSWTNNWTAGSQYFGPGLPFTTPTTHNVTIVDFYGKQQTSPTGNPGSSYYQHRIQLKPSIPHTVAREDFNEWLRQQSKISFERVLANIGDTNLNQLHTTDQVAEGAVIASPSKQSPDYFYHWIRDGAITVNTVVNKVWDDTQDSHSGLNYTLVGTVLKYLNNTFVLQRTDNPSGSLNPDFKGLGEPKWLVNSKPFTGNWGRPQNDGPPLRVITTFNFLQVLHDLDLNIEKAIKLYQDATNSNLQLVFANDKDLYDKVIKPDLEFVTTNWKSDSFDLWEEVNGQHFFTTLTQLKALKLGLNYLVNVQPDFDDKSSPFSATLQNNLNDILSFLLEGGGFINANKNYIIETPGILGKRSGLDIAVLIGSILTHDDRGTSASAGIVPFDVEDSGILNSLHGLVKQMEILYPVNHQRANVNLGVALGRYPEDVYDGVGTSEGNPWFLATSAAAEVFYKVIWRYYALEKDLVIPMDGWKSEFWSRIFDKIDLTSKDSSSEWQLVIPYGSPAFKQTMVSLFTLGDSFLDKVREHVSADGEMSEQLNKYTGYLQGARHLTWSYGAFWSSCRWRAQVLQKLNSEGDVIF
;
A
#
# COMPACT_ATOMS: atom_id res chain seq x y z
N MET A 1 -21.09 69.15 21.75
CA MET A 1 -22.12 68.48 20.93
C MET A 1 -21.93 66.99 21.17
N GLY A 2 -22.46 66.39 22.25
CA GLY A 2 -23.87 66.11 22.54
C GLY A 2 -24.25 64.81 21.81
N LYS A 3 -24.73 63.71 22.40
CA LYS A 3 -25.21 63.33 23.74
C LYS A 3 -25.23 61.77 23.75
N GLU A 4 -24.81 61.10 24.82
CA GLU A 4 -25.68 60.46 25.85
C GLU A 4 -26.75 59.53 25.25
N GLN A 5 -26.76 58.21 25.51
CA GLN A 5 -27.13 57.44 26.72
C GLN A 5 -28.12 56.37 26.17
N GLY A 6 -28.31 55.16 26.67
CA GLY A 6 -27.89 54.46 27.86
C GLY A 6 -28.80 53.24 28.05
N TYR A 7 -28.20 52.17 28.58
CA TYR A 7 -28.71 51.29 29.64
C TYR A 7 -29.97 50.39 29.47
N GLN A 8 -29.71 49.09 29.68
CA GLN A 8 -30.38 48.12 30.60
C GLN A 8 -31.90 47.88 30.44
N SER A 9 -32.50 46.72 30.67
CA SER A 9 -32.15 45.42 31.29
C SER A 9 -33.33 44.45 31.04
N LEU A 10 -33.07 43.14 31.14
CA LEU A 10 -34.02 42.01 31.32
C LEU A 10 -35.00 42.23 32.53
N PRO A 11 -36.02 41.38 32.88
CA PRO A 11 -36.28 39.97 32.50
C PRO A 11 -37.78 39.50 32.44
N HIS A 12 -37.96 38.19 32.30
CA HIS A 12 -39.03 37.31 32.83
C HIS A 12 -40.44 37.21 32.19
N GLU A 13 -40.67 36.01 31.64
CA GLU A 13 -41.80 35.10 31.90
C GLU A 13 -43.26 35.56 31.79
N SER A 14 -44.02 34.89 30.91
CA SER A 14 -44.93 33.78 31.26
C SER A 14 -46.19 33.73 30.39
N CYS A 15 -46.60 32.50 30.04
CA CYS A 15 -47.98 32.02 29.92
C CYS A 15 -48.92 32.70 28.88
N LYS A 16 -49.74 32.01 28.08
CA LYS A 16 -50.36 30.69 28.19
C LYS A 16 -51.17 30.44 26.90
N LYS A 17 -51.16 29.17 26.46
CA LYS A 17 -52.29 28.34 25.93
C LYS A 17 -52.92 28.81 24.60
N TRP A 18 -53.16 27.94 23.63
CA TRP A 18 -54.03 26.74 23.67
C TRP A 18 -53.38 25.57 22.90
N THR A 19 -53.15 24.37 23.47
CA THR A 19 -54.08 23.22 23.62
C THR A 19 -54.79 22.83 22.31
N LYS A 20 -54.75 21.58 21.80
CA LYS A 20 -54.71 20.30 22.52
C LYS A 20 -54.55 19.14 21.52
N SER A 21 -53.94 18.05 22.03
CA SER A 21 -54.36 16.64 21.88
C SER A 21 -54.19 15.92 20.53
N ILE A 22 -53.79 14.64 20.45
CA ILE A 22 -53.63 13.52 21.41
C ILE A 22 -52.74 12.47 20.69
N LEU A 23 -51.60 12.05 21.28
CA LEU A 23 -51.42 10.83 22.11
C LEU A 23 -51.45 9.52 21.29
N LEU A 24 -50.31 8.82 21.14
CA LEU A 24 -49.81 7.69 21.96
C LEU A 24 -50.01 6.36 21.15
N THR A 25 -49.16 5.32 21.05
CA THR A 25 -48.01 4.83 21.84
C THR A 25 -47.41 3.52 21.27
N PHE A 26 -46.25 3.11 21.83
CA PHE A 26 -45.75 1.72 22.11
C PHE A 26 -45.44 0.82 20.88
N CYS A 27 -44.49 -0.12 20.85
CA CYS A 27 -43.23 -0.49 21.51
C CYS A 27 -42.81 -1.84 20.86
N ALA A 28 -41.51 -2.17 20.88
CA ALA A 28 -40.90 -3.52 20.97
C ALA A 28 -41.40 -4.64 20.00
N SER A 29 -40.56 -5.45 19.35
CA SER A 29 -39.68 -6.45 20.00
C SER A 29 -38.84 -7.21 18.96
N PHE A 30 -37.69 -7.69 19.44
CA PHE A 30 -36.71 -8.62 18.89
C PHE A 30 -37.25 -10.07 18.64
N VAL A 31 -36.45 -10.88 17.88
CA VAL A 31 -36.08 -12.32 18.08
C VAL A 31 -36.37 -13.33 16.92
N LEU A 32 -35.27 -13.86 16.32
CA LEU A 32 -34.97 -15.21 15.73
C LEU A 32 -35.66 -15.71 14.43
N TRP A 33 -35.08 -16.51 13.51
CA TRP A 33 -33.72 -17.01 13.17
C TRP A 33 -33.83 -17.76 11.81
N SER A 34 -32.75 -17.73 11.00
CA SER A 34 -32.26 -18.75 10.04
C SER A 34 -33.21 -19.54 9.11
N VAL A 35 -32.98 -19.48 7.78
CA VAL A 35 -32.56 -20.62 6.92
C VAL A 35 -31.79 -20.07 5.71
N CYS A 36 -30.70 -20.75 5.38
CA CYS A 36 -29.79 -20.56 4.25
C CYS A 36 -30.49 -20.38 2.90
N ASP A 37 -29.97 -19.48 2.06
CA ASP A 37 -29.71 -19.86 0.68
C ASP A 37 -28.50 -19.09 0.13
N SER A 38 -27.51 -19.84 -0.32
CA SER A 38 -26.22 -19.39 -0.81
C SER A 38 -26.25 -19.40 -2.33
N SER A 39 -26.54 -18.26 -2.95
CA SER A 39 -26.10 -17.90 -4.31
C SER A 39 -26.70 -16.54 -4.68
N SER A 40 -26.00 -15.78 -5.53
CA SER A 40 -26.44 -14.53 -6.19
C SER A 40 -26.17 -13.19 -5.49
N TRP A 41 -24.90 -12.87 -5.23
CA TRP A 41 -24.44 -11.47 -5.20
C TRP A 41 -23.11 -11.34 -5.94
N THR A 42 -23.18 -11.41 -7.27
CA THR A 42 -22.15 -10.91 -8.19
C THR A 42 -22.83 -9.97 -9.17
N ASN A 43 -22.21 -8.81 -9.40
CA ASN A 43 -22.61 -7.69 -10.28
C ASN A 43 -23.38 -6.56 -9.58
N ASN A 44 -22.64 -5.55 -9.12
CA ASN A 44 -22.74 -4.16 -9.61
C ASN A 44 -22.06 -3.19 -8.63
N TRP A 45 -20.77 -2.95 -8.84
CA TRP A 45 -20.09 -1.74 -8.36
C TRP A 45 -19.36 -1.12 -9.55
N THR A 46 -20.13 -0.59 -10.49
CA THR A 46 -19.66 0.44 -11.42
C THR A 46 -19.73 1.77 -10.70
N ALA A 47 -18.60 2.49 -10.68
CA ALA A 47 -18.45 3.82 -10.10
C ALA A 47 -19.57 4.77 -10.54
N GLY A 48 -20.16 5.47 -9.56
CA GLY A 48 -21.34 6.31 -9.75
C GLY A 48 -21.11 7.50 -10.69
N SER A 49 -22.00 7.63 -11.67
CA SER A 49 -22.21 8.82 -12.47
C SER A 49 -23.40 9.64 -11.92
N GLN A 50 -23.14 10.89 -11.59
CA GLN A 50 -23.99 12.10 -11.72
C GLN A 50 -25.34 12.20 -10.95
N TYR A 51 -25.40 13.19 -10.07
CA TYR A 51 -26.62 13.88 -9.63
C TYR A 51 -26.90 15.10 -10.53
N PHE A 52 -28.06 15.15 -11.19
CA PHE A 52 -28.74 16.40 -11.59
C PHE A 52 -30.26 16.21 -11.49
N GLY A 53 -30.96 17.31 -11.17
CA GLY A 53 -32.42 17.39 -10.97
C GLY A 53 -33.28 17.07 -12.20
N PRO A 54 -34.61 17.26 -12.12
CA PRO A 54 -35.55 16.49 -12.93
C PRO A 54 -35.59 16.95 -14.40
N GLY A 55 -35.48 15.99 -15.31
CA GLY A 55 -36.17 16.01 -16.60
C GLY A 55 -35.36 16.30 -17.86
N LEU A 56 -34.42 15.42 -18.24
CA LEU A 56 -34.06 15.15 -19.65
C LEU A 56 -33.83 13.64 -19.82
N PRO A 57 -34.22 13.02 -20.95
CA PRO A 57 -34.02 11.59 -21.17
C PRO A 57 -32.53 11.30 -21.33
N PHE A 58 -31.91 10.73 -20.29
CA PHE A 58 -30.56 10.19 -20.36
C PHE A 58 -30.59 8.94 -21.23
N THR A 59 -30.06 9.01 -22.46
CA THR A 59 -29.64 7.83 -23.20
C THR A 59 -28.43 7.24 -22.47
N THR A 60 -28.57 6.05 -21.91
CA THR A 60 -27.45 5.29 -21.35
C THR A 60 -26.45 5.03 -22.48
N PRO A 61 -25.14 5.31 -22.31
CA PRO A 61 -24.15 5.05 -23.35
C PRO A 61 -24.20 3.57 -23.74
N THR A 62 -24.11 3.28 -25.03
CA THR A 62 -23.97 1.88 -25.47
C THR A 62 -22.51 1.47 -25.32
N THR A 63 -22.24 0.43 -24.53
CA THR A 63 -20.87 -0.11 -24.37
C THR A 63 -20.55 -1.11 -25.47
N HIS A 64 -19.49 -0.85 -26.23
CA HIS A 64 -18.99 -1.71 -27.30
C HIS A 64 -17.72 -2.45 -26.85
N ASN A 65 -17.72 -3.77 -26.99
CA ASN A 65 -16.60 -4.62 -26.62
C ASN A 65 -15.73 -4.92 -27.85
N VAL A 66 -14.44 -4.64 -27.73
CA VAL A 66 -13.38 -5.15 -28.62
C VAL A 66 -12.77 -6.36 -27.91
N THR A 67 -13.18 -7.56 -28.27
CA THR A 67 -12.67 -8.78 -27.63
C THR A 67 -11.46 -9.32 -28.39
N ILE A 68 -10.33 -9.52 -27.72
CA ILE A 68 -9.14 -10.17 -28.29
C ILE A 68 -8.86 -11.45 -27.53
N VAL A 69 -8.87 -12.58 -28.25
CA VAL A 69 -8.64 -13.92 -27.68
C VAL A 69 -7.23 -14.45 -27.95
N ASP A 70 -6.55 -13.98 -29.00
CA ASP A 70 -5.17 -14.35 -29.32
C ASP A 70 -4.50 -13.26 -30.18
N PHE A 71 -3.38 -12.68 -29.72
CA PHE A 71 -2.64 -11.69 -30.51
C PHE A 71 -1.78 -12.32 -31.62
N TYR A 72 -1.46 -13.61 -31.53
CA TYR A 72 -0.63 -14.33 -32.51
C TYR A 72 -1.42 -15.33 -33.35
N GLY A 73 -2.73 -15.43 -33.13
CA GLY A 73 -3.63 -16.30 -33.86
C GLY A 73 -3.71 -15.91 -35.34
N LYS A 74 -3.61 -16.89 -36.24
CA LYS A 74 -3.85 -16.67 -37.68
C LYS A 74 -5.34 -16.42 -37.94
N GLN A 75 -5.79 -15.18 -37.86
CA GLN A 75 -7.03 -14.76 -38.51
C GLN A 75 -6.73 -13.80 -39.67
N GLN A 76 -6.79 -14.36 -40.89
CA GLN A 76 -6.87 -13.59 -42.13
C GLN A 76 -8.26 -13.00 -42.26
N THR A 77 -8.41 -11.69 -42.07
CA THR A 77 -9.33 -10.88 -42.89
C THR A 77 -8.87 -9.42 -42.91
N SER A 78 -8.87 -8.79 -44.08
CA SER A 78 -8.74 -7.34 -44.20
C SER A 78 -10.11 -6.68 -44.02
N PRO A 79 -10.26 -5.61 -43.21
CA PRO A 79 -11.54 -4.92 -43.09
C PRO A 79 -11.85 -4.17 -44.40
N THR A 80 -12.95 -4.51 -45.07
CA THR A 80 -13.42 -3.84 -46.30
C THR A 80 -14.53 -2.82 -46.05
N GLY A 81 -14.66 -2.27 -44.83
CA GLY A 81 -15.73 -1.32 -44.47
C GLY A 81 -15.41 -0.41 -43.27
N ASN A 82 -16.34 0.51 -42.97
CA ASN A 82 -16.29 1.48 -41.86
C ASN A 82 -15.88 0.84 -40.51
N PRO A 83 -15.25 1.59 -39.57
CA PRO A 83 -14.66 1.02 -38.37
C PRO A 83 -15.71 0.41 -37.43
N GLY A 84 -15.87 -0.92 -37.48
CA GLY A 84 -16.60 -1.74 -36.49
C GLY A 84 -15.66 -2.43 -35.51
N SER A 85 -16.18 -3.29 -34.62
CA SER A 85 -15.38 -4.04 -33.63
C SER A 85 -14.24 -4.85 -34.28
N SER A 86 -14.49 -5.44 -35.45
CA SER A 86 -13.48 -6.16 -36.23
C SER A 86 -12.31 -5.27 -36.67
N TYR A 87 -12.51 -3.98 -36.92
CA TYR A 87 -11.40 -3.08 -37.28
C TYR A 87 -10.39 -2.93 -36.13
N TYR A 88 -10.87 -2.75 -34.90
CA TYR A 88 -10.01 -2.59 -33.73
C TYR A 88 -9.34 -3.91 -33.30
N GLN A 89 -10.04 -5.03 -33.40
CA GLN A 89 -9.51 -6.37 -33.09
C GLN A 89 -8.23 -6.70 -33.89
N HIS A 90 -8.12 -6.26 -35.13
CA HIS A 90 -6.96 -6.54 -35.99
C HIS A 90 -5.80 -5.55 -35.81
N ARG A 91 -6.03 -4.42 -35.13
CA ARG A 91 -5.06 -3.32 -35.06
C ARG A 91 -4.33 -3.26 -33.72
N ILE A 92 -5.01 -3.56 -32.62
CA ILE A 92 -4.40 -3.56 -31.29
C ILE A 92 -3.44 -4.74 -31.21
N GLN A 93 -2.18 -4.44 -30.91
CA GLN A 93 -1.09 -5.42 -30.85
C GLN A 93 -0.38 -5.29 -29.51
N LEU A 94 0.21 -6.38 -29.03
CA LEU A 94 1.16 -6.27 -27.92
C LEU A 94 2.38 -5.48 -28.37
N LYS A 95 2.84 -4.57 -27.51
CA LYS A 95 4.12 -3.89 -27.71
C LYS A 95 5.24 -4.93 -27.67
N PRO A 96 6.19 -4.89 -28.62
CA PRO A 96 7.32 -5.82 -28.61
C PRO A 96 8.10 -5.70 -27.29
N SER A 97 8.40 -6.84 -26.68
CA SER A 97 9.38 -6.89 -25.59
C SER A 97 10.78 -6.68 -26.16
N ILE A 98 11.57 -5.88 -25.46
CA ILE A 98 12.98 -5.67 -25.83
C ILE A 98 13.83 -6.73 -25.16
N PRO A 99 14.87 -7.26 -25.85
CA PRO A 99 15.79 -8.21 -25.26
C PRO A 99 16.39 -7.70 -23.95
N HIS A 100 16.51 -8.58 -22.96
CA HIS A 100 17.19 -8.28 -21.71
C HIS A 100 18.65 -7.90 -21.94
N THR A 101 19.19 -7.00 -21.11
CA THR A 101 20.59 -6.56 -21.17
C THR A 101 21.58 -7.66 -20.77
N VAL A 102 21.10 -8.69 -20.09
CA VAL A 102 21.83 -9.89 -19.65
C VAL A 102 21.03 -11.15 -19.99
N ALA A 103 21.69 -12.30 -20.04
CA ALA A 103 21.01 -13.57 -20.24
C ALA A 103 19.99 -13.82 -19.13
N ARG A 104 18.88 -14.47 -19.49
CA ARG A 104 17.77 -14.69 -18.56
C ARG A 104 18.16 -15.52 -17.35
N GLU A 105 19.01 -16.53 -17.55
CA GLU A 105 19.53 -17.39 -16.49
C GLU A 105 20.40 -16.61 -15.50
N ASP A 106 21.32 -15.78 -16.01
CA ASP A 106 22.19 -14.91 -15.19
C ASP A 106 21.37 -13.91 -14.38
N PHE A 107 20.33 -13.31 -14.99
CA PHE A 107 19.42 -12.40 -14.30
C PHE A 107 18.65 -13.10 -13.17
N ASN A 108 18.12 -14.29 -13.45
CA ASN A 108 17.41 -15.09 -12.45
C ASN A 108 18.33 -15.51 -11.30
N GLU A 109 19.57 -15.87 -11.59
CA GLU A 109 20.56 -16.20 -10.56
C GLU A 109 20.91 -14.97 -9.71
N TRP A 110 21.14 -13.81 -10.34
CA TRP A 110 21.37 -12.57 -9.63
C TRP A 110 20.20 -12.21 -8.70
N LEU A 111 18.96 -12.33 -9.17
CA LEU A 111 17.76 -12.08 -8.35
C LEU A 111 17.70 -13.00 -7.13
N ARG A 112 18.01 -14.30 -7.29
CA ARG A 112 18.06 -15.26 -6.17
C ARG A 112 19.11 -14.86 -5.14
N GLN A 113 20.32 -14.57 -5.60
CA GLN A 113 21.44 -14.18 -4.74
C GLN A 113 21.15 -12.87 -4.01
N GLN A 114 20.73 -11.85 -4.75
CA GLN A 114 20.44 -10.53 -4.20
C GLN A 114 19.22 -10.56 -3.26
N SER A 115 18.21 -11.37 -3.53
CA SER A 115 17.06 -11.52 -2.62
C SER A 115 17.49 -12.11 -1.27
N LYS A 116 18.35 -13.13 -1.28
CA LYS A 116 18.94 -13.69 -0.06
C LYS A 116 19.77 -12.63 0.70
N ILE A 117 20.68 -11.94 0.02
CA ILE A 117 21.50 -10.87 0.62
C ILE A 117 20.59 -9.78 1.20
N SER A 118 19.57 -9.35 0.47
CA SER A 118 18.66 -8.29 0.91
C SER A 118 17.93 -8.68 2.20
N PHE A 119 17.43 -9.92 2.30
CA PHE A 119 16.80 -10.36 3.54
C PHE A 119 17.78 -10.44 4.72
N GLU A 120 19.01 -10.91 4.49
CA GLU A 120 20.07 -10.89 5.51
C GLU A 120 20.39 -9.45 5.96
N ARG A 121 20.40 -8.48 5.04
CA ARG A 121 20.62 -7.05 5.36
C ARG A 121 19.43 -6.42 6.08
N VAL A 122 18.19 -6.86 5.82
CA VAL A 122 17.02 -6.50 6.63
C VAL A 122 17.25 -6.93 8.08
N LEU A 123 17.59 -8.20 8.32
CA LEU A 123 17.82 -8.73 9.67
C LEU A 123 19.01 -8.08 10.37
N ALA A 124 20.05 -7.69 9.63
CA ALA A 124 21.22 -7.02 10.17
C ALA A 124 20.91 -5.65 10.79
N ASN A 125 19.77 -5.03 10.43
CA ASN A 125 19.33 -3.73 10.93
C ASN A 125 18.20 -3.84 11.97
N ILE A 126 17.90 -5.03 12.49
CA ILE A 126 16.93 -5.23 13.58
C ILE A 126 17.69 -5.57 14.86
N GLY A 127 17.50 -4.81 15.93
CA GLY A 127 18.05 -5.12 17.25
C GLY A 127 17.46 -6.43 17.78
N ASP A 128 18.21 -7.52 17.64
CA ASP A 128 17.84 -8.83 18.14
C ASP A 128 19.10 -9.59 18.52
N THR A 129 19.24 -9.90 19.81
CA THR A 129 20.38 -10.63 20.39
C THR A 129 20.64 -12.01 19.77
N ASN A 130 19.66 -12.62 19.09
CA ASN A 130 19.84 -13.87 18.35
C ASN A 130 20.28 -13.68 16.90
N LEU A 131 20.16 -12.46 16.35
CA LEU A 131 20.52 -12.15 14.97
C LEU A 131 21.87 -11.45 14.88
N ASN A 132 22.17 -10.54 15.81
CA ASN A 132 23.34 -9.68 15.74
C ASN A 132 23.74 -9.12 17.11
N GLN A 133 24.77 -8.27 17.11
CA GLN A 133 25.37 -7.68 18.31
C GLN A 133 25.04 -6.20 18.49
N LEU A 134 24.05 -5.65 17.77
CA LEU A 134 23.71 -4.22 17.77
C LEU A 134 23.42 -3.68 19.18
N HIS A 135 22.82 -4.51 20.03
CA HIS A 135 22.57 -4.17 21.43
C HIS A 135 23.87 -3.85 22.19
N THR A 136 24.91 -4.66 22.00
CA THR A 136 26.21 -4.47 22.67
C THR A 136 27.12 -3.46 21.99
N THR A 137 27.08 -3.37 20.66
CA THR A 137 27.97 -2.49 19.89
C THR A 137 27.46 -1.05 19.83
N ASP A 138 26.15 -0.88 19.69
CA ASP A 138 25.54 0.39 19.33
C ASP A 138 24.35 0.79 20.22
N GLN A 139 24.07 0.01 21.28
CA GLN A 139 22.98 0.24 22.22
C GLN A 139 21.60 0.27 21.55
N VAL A 140 21.44 -0.47 20.45
CA VAL A 140 20.12 -0.66 19.82
C VAL A 140 19.27 -1.53 20.75
N ALA A 141 18.09 -1.02 21.12
CA ALA A 141 17.17 -1.74 21.97
C ALA A 141 16.63 -3.01 21.28
N GLU A 142 16.33 -4.05 22.06
CA GLU A 142 15.72 -5.27 21.54
C GLU A 142 14.37 -4.93 20.88
N GLY A 143 14.18 -5.41 19.65
CA GLY A 143 13.02 -5.15 18.81
C GLY A 143 13.05 -3.81 18.07
N ALA A 144 14.02 -2.92 18.31
CA ALA A 144 14.14 -1.68 17.54
C ALA A 144 14.71 -1.95 16.13
N VAL A 145 14.19 -1.26 15.12
CA VAL A 145 14.65 -1.38 13.73
C VAL A 145 15.35 -0.11 13.32
N ILE A 146 16.64 -0.17 12.99
CA ILE A 146 17.35 1.01 12.48
C ILE A 146 17.01 1.23 11.01
N ALA A 147 16.79 2.47 10.58
CA ALA A 147 16.57 2.77 9.16
C ALA A 147 17.84 2.51 8.33
N SER A 148 19.01 2.86 8.88
CA SER A 148 20.31 2.62 8.27
C SER A 148 21.41 2.62 9.36
N PRO A 149 22.53 1.89 9.16
CA PRO A 149 23.72 2.02 10.01
C PRO A 149 24.47 3.36 9.83
N SER A 150 24.02 4.25 8.93
CA SER A 150 24.63 5.56 8.68
C SER A 150 24.41 6.52 9.85
N LYS A 151 25.50 6.98 10.48
CA LYS A 151 25.49 7.92 11.62
C LYS A 151 25.84 9.36 11.25
N GLN A 152 26.17 9.60 9.98
CA GLN A 152 26.57 10.92 9.48
C GLN A 152 26.41 10.97 7.95
N SER A 153 25.98 12.12 7.43
CA SER A 153 25.89 12.44 5.99
C SER A 153 25.25 11.34 5.11
N PRO A 154 23.99 10.96 5.35
CA PRO A 154 23.08 11.46 6.38
C PRO A 154 23.11 10.62 7.67
N ASP A 155 22.65 11.19 8.78
CA ASP A 155 22.47 10.44 10.04
C ASP A 155 21.06 9.82 10.09
N TYR A 156 20.99 8.52 9.82
CA TYR A 156 19.78 7.71 9.76
C TYR A 156 19.80 6.60 10.84
N PHE A 157 20.69 6.73 11.83
CA PHE A 157 20.81 5.76 12.92
C PHE A 157 19.74 6.00 13.98
N TYR A 158 18.47 5.85 13.58
CA TYR A 158 17.28 5.99 14.40
C TYR A 158 16.26 4.91 14.05
N HIS A 159 15.29 4.74 14.94
CA HIS A 159 14.15 3.86 14.72
C HIS A 159 12.92 4.69 14.32
N TRP A 160 12.58 4.67 13.04
CA TRP A 160 11.31 5.21 12.54
C TRP A 160 10.18 4.19 12.70
N ILE A 161 9.01 4.66 13.09
CA ILE A 161 7.83 3.80 13.27
C ILE A 161 7.38 3.21 11.93
N ARG A 162 7.35 4.02 10.86
CA ARG A 162 7.03 3.58 9.48
C ARG A 162 8.01 2.50 9.01
N ASP A 163 9.30 2.81 8.99
CA ASP A 163 10.35 1.90 8.52
C ASP A 163 10.36 0.60 9.32
N GLY A 164 10.20 0.70 10.65
CA GLY A 164 10.11 -0.45 11.53
C GLY A 164 8.92 -1.35 11.20
N ALA A 165 7.73 -0.78 11.03
CA ALA A 165 6.53 -1.54 10.69
C ALA A 165 6.68 -2.24 9.33
N ILE A 166 7.08 -1.51 8.28
CA ILE A 166 7.26 -2.07 6.93
C ILE A 166 8.34 -3.17 6.92
N THR A 167 9.45 -2.94 7.62
CA THR A 167 10.53 -3.92 7.75
C THR A 167 10.05 -5.18 8.47
N VAL A 168 9.35 -5.05 9.59
CA VAL A 168 8.88 -6.22 10.34
C VAL A 168 7.78 -6.94 9.57
N ASN A 169 6.97 -6.25 8.75
CA ASN A 169 6.05 -6.92 7.85
C ASN A 169 6.77 -7.76 6.78
N THR A 170 7.97 -7.36 6.35
CA THR A 170 8.85 -8.18 5.50
C THR A 170 9.25 -9.47 6.23
N VAL A 171 9.60 -9.38 7.52
CA VAL A 171 9.91 -10.55 8.36
C VAL A 171 8.69 -11.46 8.53
N VAL A 172 7.51 -10.89 8.78
CA VAL A 172 6.24 -11.62 8.87
C VAL A 172 5.95 -12.40 7.58
N ASN A 173 6.17 -11.78 6.42
CA ASN A 173 6.02 -12.46 5.14
C ASN A 173 7.04 -13.57 4.92
N LYS A 174 8.29 -13.38 5.37
CA LYS A 174 9.29 -14.46 5.33
C LYS A 174 8.92 -15.63 6.24
N VAL A 175 8.39 -15.39 7.43
CA VAL A 175 7.92 -16.45 8.34
C VAL A 175 6.90 -17.35 7.63
N TRP A 176 5.97 -16.76 6.88
CA TRP A 176 5.02 -17.52 6.07
C TRP A 176 5.69 -18.26 4.92
N ASP A 177 6.50 -17.58 4.11
CA ASP A 177 7.08 -18.21 2.93
C ASP A 177 7.99 -19.40 3.30
N ASP A 178 8.69 -19.33 4.43
CA ASP A 178 9.50 -20.44 4.97
C ASP A 178 8.64 -21.68 5.32
N THR A 179 7.36 -21.53 5.66
CA THR A 179 6.48 -22.70 5.91
C THR A 179 5.88 -23.28 4.64
N GLN A 180 5.90 -22.55 3.53
CA GLN A 180 5.39 -23.02 2.24
C GLN A 180 6.42 -23.85 1.47
N ASP A 181 7.71 -23.69 1.77
CA ASP A 181 8.74 -24.57 1.23
C ASP A 181 8.72 -25.91 1.97
N SER A 182 8.44 -26.98 1.22
CA SER A 182 8.41 -28.37 1.69
C SER A 182 9.63 -28.85 2.47
N HIS A 183 10.77 -28.16 2.39
CA HIS A 183 12.01 -28.51 3.08
C HIS A 183 12.29 -27.68 4.34
N SER A 184 11.51 -26.63 4.62
CA SER A 184 11.69 -25.78 5.80
C SER A 184 10.47 -25.81 6.73
N GLY A 185 10.75 -25.78 8.04
CA GLY A 185 9.74 -25.60 9.07
C GLY A 185 9.61 -24.15 9.50
N LEU A 186 8.75 -23.90 10.49
CA LEU A 186 8.61 -22.57 11.09
C LEU A 186 9.94 -22.05 11.63
N ASN A 187 10.39 -20.90 11.13
CA ASN A 187 11.59 -20.24 11.61
C ASN A 187 11.33 -19.51 12.93
N TYR A 188 11.56 -20.20 14.05
CA TYR A 188 11.30 -19.67 15.38
C TYR A 188 12.06 -18.38 15.68
N THR A 189 13.29 -18.21 15.16
CA THR A 189 14.07 -16.97 15.35
C THR A 189 13.32 -15.77 14.80
N LEU A 190 12.77 -15.87 13.57
CA LEU A 190 12.01 -14.78 12.96
C LEU A 190 10.70 -14.50 13.72
N VAL A 191 10.01 -15.53 14.20
CA VAL A 191 8.84 -15.38 15.10
C VAL A 191 9.23 -14.58 16.35
N GLY A 192 10.35 -14.93 16.97
CA GLY A 192 10.92 -14.22 18.11
C GLY A 192 11.25 -12.76 17.82
N THR A 193 11.83 -12.48 16.65
CA THR A 193 12.13 -11.11 16.19
C THR A 193 10.86 -10.26 16.10
N VAL A 194 9.77 -10.80 15.53
CA VAL A 194 8.48 -10.09 15.47
C VAL A 194 7.92 -9.84 16.88
N LEU A 195 7.96 -10.84 17.77
CA LEU A 195 7.48 -10.69 19.16
C LEU A 195 8.26 -9.61 19.94
N LYS A 196 9.58 -9.56 19.76
CA LYS A 196 10.45 -8.54 20.37
C LYS A 196 10.14 -7.13 19.84
N TYR A 197 9.89 -6.97 18.55
CA TYR A 197 9.44 -5.71 17.96
C TYR A 197 8.10 -5.24 18.55
N LEU A 198 7.12 -6.14 18.70
CA LEU A 198 5.82 -5.81 19.30
C LEU A 198 5.98 -5.39 20.78
N ASN A 199 6.91 -6.00 21.50
CA ASN A 199 7.25 -5.58 22.85
C ASN A 199 7.94 -4.21 22.88
N ASN A 200 8.84 -3.92 21.94
CA ASN A 200 9.43 -2.58 21.80
C ASN A 200 8.36 -1.53 21.49
N THR A 201 7.42 -1.85 20.59
CA THR A 201 6.27 -1.00 20.26
C THR A 201 5.51 -0.58 21.51
N PHE A 202 5.18 -1.52 22.41
CA PHE A 202 4.50 -1.19 23.68
C PHE A 202 5.24 -0.11 24.48
N VAL A 203 6.58 -0.20 24.55
CA VAL A 203 7.43 0.76 25.27
C VAL A 203 7.35 2.13 24.61
N LEU A 204 7.51 2.21 23.29
CA LEU A 204 7.44 3.46 22.54
C LEU A 204 6.07 4.13 22.69
N GLN A 205 4.98 3.36 22.60
CA GLN A 205 3.60 3.85 22.75
C GLN A 205 3.34 4.53 24.11
N ARG A 206 4.12 4.20 25.14
CA ARG A 206 3.97 4.70 26.52
C ARG A 206 5.07 5.67 26.94
N THR A 207 5.93 6.05 26.02
CA THR A 207 7.00 7.00 26.28
C THR A 207 6.58 8.37 25.76
N ASP A 208 6.57 9.38 26.63
CA ASP A 208 6.27 10.75 26.22
C ASP A 208 7.34 11.29 25.28
N ASN A 209 6.92 12.07 24.30
CA ASN A 209 7.78 12.59 23.24
C ASN A 209 7.26 13.96 22.76
N PRO A 210 7.97 14.64 21.84
CA PRO A 210 7.56 15.98 21.39
C PRO A 210 6.21 16.05 20.66
N SER A 211 5.71 14.96 20.07
CA SER A 211 4.35 14.91 19.51
C SER A 211 3.28 14.84 20.60
N GLY A 212 3.62 14.30 21.78
CA GLY A 212 2.76 14.30 22.96
C GLY A 212 2.91 13.03 23.80
N SER A 213 1.80 12.65 24.45
CA SER A 213 1.67 11.51 25.34
C SER A 213 0.55 10.57 24.88
N LEU A 214 0.43 9.41 25.51
CA LEU A 214 -0.66 8.46 25.22
C LEU A 214 -2.03 9.01 25.61
N ASN A 215 -2.13 9.74 26.73
CA ASN A 215 -3.36 10.37 27.18
C ASN A 215 -3.29 11.90 27.00
N PRO A 216 -4.42 12.59 26.76
CA PRO A 216 -5.79 12.04 26.64
C PRO A 216 -6.18 11.63 25.22
N ASP A 217 -5.39 11.97 24.20
CA ASP A 217 -5.76 11.94 22.78
C ASP A 217 -4.78 11.15 21.91
N PHE A 218 -3.92 10.34 22.53
CA PHE A 218 -2.99 9.43 21.86
C PHE A 218 -1.91 10.11 21.00
N LYS A 219 -1.76 11.44 21.08
CA LYS A 219 -0.86 12.19 20.19
C LYS A 219 0.60 11.76 20.21
N GLY A 220 1.09 11.21 21.33
CA GLY A 220 2.43 10.64 21.41
C GLY A 220 2.68 9.51 20.39
N LEU A 221 1.63 8.85 19.90
CA LEU A 221 1.74 7.77 18.90
C LEU A 221 2.08 8.27 17.50
N GLY A 222 1.86 9.57 17.21
CA GLY A 222 2.24 10.19 15.95
C GLY A 222 3.72 10.58 15.85
N GLU A 223 4.55 10.26 16.85
CA GLU A 223 5.98 10.57 16.78
C GLU A 223 6.67 9.71 15.71
N PRO A 224 7.33 10.33 14.71
CA PRO A 224 7.87 9.59 13.57
C PRO A 224 9.01 8.64 13.94
N LYS A 225 9.93 9.11 14.80
CA LYS A 225 11.21 8.45 15.05
C LYS A 225 11.71 8.57 16.48
N TRP A 226 12.58 7.62 16.82
CA TRP A 226 13.13 7.41 18.15
C TRP A 226 14.63 7.19 18.09
N LEU A 227 15.35 7.51 19.17
CA LEU A 227 16.72 7.04 19.32
C LEU A 227 16.71 5.50 19.33
N VAL A 228 17.76 4.87 18.82
CA VAL A 228 17.81 3.39 18.69
C VAL A 228 17.70 2.64 20.01
N ASN A 229 17.96 3.31 21.14
CA ASN A 229 17.78 2.78 22.50
C ASN A 229 16.36 3.01 23.05
N SER A 230 15.38 3.28 22.18
CA SER A 230 13.97 3.57 22.50
C SER A 230 13.70 4.84 23.32
N LYS A 231 14.70 5.73 23.48
CA LYS A 231 14.48 7.07 24.06
C LYS A 231 13.88 8.05 23.04
N PRO A 232 13.08 9.04 23.47
CA PRO A 232 12.48 10.00 22.56
C PRO A 232 13.55 10.84 21.86
N PHE A 233 13.37 11.06 20.56
CA PHE A 233 14.15 12.03 19.80
C PHE A 233 13.58 13.43 20.04
N THR A 234 14.30 14.28 20.77
CA THR A 234 13.81 15.60 21.19
C THR A 234 14.17 16.75 20.23
N GLY A 235 14.87 16.46 19.14
CA GLY A 235 15.25 17.45 18.13
C GLY A 235 14.06 17.91 17.26
N ASN A 236 14.25 19.01 16.52
CA ASN A 236 13.29 19.47 15.53
C ASN A 236 13.12 18.43 14.41
N TRP A 237 11.89 18.19 14.00
CA TRP A 237 11.54 17.19 12.99
C TRP A 237 10.15 17.46 12.41
N GLY A 238 9.87 16.95 11.21
CA GLY A 238 8.54 16.95 10.60
C GLY A 238 7.61 15.98 11.33
N ARG A 239 7.00 16.44 12.43
CA ARG A 239 6.09 15.67 13.29
C ARG A 239 4.74 16.39 13.48
N PRO A 240 3.64 15.66 13.76
CA PRO A 240 3.54 14.19 13.77
C PRO A 240 3.55 13.61 12.35
N GLN A 241 3.69 12.28 12.24
CA GLN A 241 3.42 11.51 11.02
C GLN A 241 2.40 10.42 11.35
N ASN A 242 1.22 10.49 10.77
CA ASN A 242 0.05 9.71 11.19
C ASN A 242 -0.10 8.36 10.43
N ASP A 243 0.92 7.96 9.67
CA ASP A 243 1.02 6.69 8.93
C ASP A 243 1.71 5.59 9.76
N GLY A 244 2.55 5.94 10.73
CA GLY A 244 3.26 4.98 11.58
C GLY A 244 2.32 4.02 12.34
N PRO A 245 1.40 4.51 13.19
CA PRO A 245 0.45 3.66 13.92
C PRO A 245 -0.40 2.73 13.03
N PRO A 246 -1.03 3.16 11.93
CA PRO A 246 -1.77 2.23 11.08
C PRO A 246 -0.87 1.18 10.41
N LEU A 247 0.38 1.50 10.05
CA LEU A 247 1.33 0.50 9.54
C LEU A 247 1.70 -0.55 10.60
N ARG A 248 1.85 -0.16 11.87
CA ARG A 248 2.04 -1.12 12.98
C ARG A 248 0.84 -2.05 13.13
N VAL A 249 -0.38 -1.50 13.03
CA VAL A 249 -1.63 -2.28 13.07
C VAL A 249 -1.66 -3.29 11.92
N ILE A 250 -1.38 -2.86 10.70
CA ILE A 250 -1.34 -3.74 9.52
C ILE A 250 -0.34 -4.88 9.73
N THR A 251 0.88 -4.54 10.14
CA THR A 251 1.95 -5.51 10.39
C THR A 251 1.57 -6.53 11.46
N THR A 252 0.97 -6.06 12.57
CA THR A 252 0.57 -6.92 13.68
C THR A 252 -0.57 -7.86 13.28
N PHE A 253 -1.56 -7.38 12.54
CA PHE A 253 -2.63 -8.24 12.05
C PHE A 253 -2.18 -9.23 10.98
N ASN A 254 -1.24 -8.85 10.10
CA ASN A 254 -0.61 -9.80 9.18
C ASN A 254 0.11 -10.91 9.94
N PHE A 255 0.79 -10.58 11.04
CA PHE A 255 1.44 -11.58 11.89
C PHE A 255 0.42 -12.51 12.58
N LEU A 256 -0.67 -11.95 13.13
CA LEU A 256 -1.75 -12.76 13.70
C LEU A 256 -2.39 -13.68 12.66
N GLN A 257 -2.57 -13.21 11.42
CA GLN A 257 -3.07 -14.04 10.32
C GLN A 257 -2.08 -15.17 9.99
N VAL A 258 -0.77 -14.89 9.92
CA VAL A 258 0.26 -15.93 9.74
C VAL A 258 0.17 -16.99 10.82
N LEU A 259 0.08 -16.59 12.09
CA LEU A 259 -0.02 -17.54 13.19
C LEU A 259 -1.30 -18.36 13.08
N HIS A 260 -2.43 -17.72 12.80
CA HIS A 260 -3.71 -18.38 12.63
C HIS A 260 -3.67 -19.42 11.49
N ASP A 261 -3.13 -19.07 10.33
CA ASP A 261 -3.01 -19.96 9.17
C ASP A 261 -2.07 -21.16 9.43
N LEU A 262 -1.26 -21.08 10.49
CA LEU A 262 -0.38 -22.15 10.99
C LEU A 262 -0.96 -22.86 12.22
N ASP A 263 -2.24 -22.66 12.55
CA ASP A 263 -2.92 -23.19 13.75
C ASP A 263 -2.27 -22.77 15.09
N LEU A 264 -1.62 -21.60 15.08
CA LEU A 264 -0.97 -20.97 16.23
C LEU A 264 -1.74 -19.73 16.72
N ASN A 265 -1.47 -19.36 17.96
CA ASN A 265 -1.83 -18.07 18.56
C ASN A 265 -0.60 -17.49 19.26
N ILE A 266 -0.71 -16.30 19.86
CA ILE A 266 0.43 -15.64 20.50
C ILE A 266 1.02 -16.47 21.64
N GLU A 267 0.18 -17.08 22.48
CA GLU A 267 0.65 -17.92 23.60
C GLU A 267 1.50 -19.09 23.11
N LYS A 268 1.01 -19.83 22.10
CA LYS A 268 1.76 -20.94 21.49
C LYS A 268 3.03 -20.46 20.80
N ALA A 269 2.98 -19.33 20.09
CA ALA A 269 4.14 -18.78 19.39
C ALA A 269 5.26 -18.38 20.37
N ILE A 270 4.91 -17.74 21.49
CA ILE A 270 5.85 -17.41 22.57
C ILE A 270 6.48 -18.69 23.13
N LYS A 271 5.66 -19.69 23.47
CA LYS A 271 6.14 -20.96 24.03
C LYS A 271 7.09 -21.69 23.08
N LEU A 272 6.70 -21.82 21.81
CA LEU A 272 7.52 -22.46 20.78
C LEU A 272 8.88 -21.76 20.61
N TYR A 273 8.88 -20.43 20.60
CA TYR A 273 10.12 -19.67 20.55
C TYR A 273 11.00 -19.90 21.79
N GLN A 274 10.41 -19.83 23.00
CA GLN A 274 11.14 -20.03 24.26
C GLN A 274 11.75 -21.44 24.34
N ASP A 275 10.98 -22.47 23.97
CA ASP A 275 11.41 -23.86 23.93
C ASP A 275 12.55 -24.07 22.90
N ALA A 276 12.41 -23.50 21.69
CA ALA A 276 13.39 -23.65 20.62
C ALA A 276 14.71 -22.91 20.88
N THR A 277 14.66 -21.78 21.59
CA THR A 277 15.83 -20.92 21.85
C THR A 277 16.41 -21.09 23.25
N ASN A 278 15.79 -21.93 24.10
CA ASN A 278 16.10 -22.03 25.53
C ASN A 278 16.18 -20.65 26.20
N SER A 279 15.27 -19.75 25.83
CA SER A 279 15.24 -18.37 26.30
C SER A 279 14.02 -18.10 27.17
N ASN A 280 14.17 -17.17 28.12
CA ASN A 280 13.05 -16.69 28.92
C ASN A 280 12.60 -15.31 28.41
N LEU A 281 11.85 -15.31 27.31
CA LEU A 281 11.36 -14.07 26.70
C LEU A 281 10.32 -13.40 27.62
N GLN A 282 10.67 -12.24 28.16
CA GLN A 282 9.79 -11.44 29.03
C GLN A 282 9.06 -10.40 28.20
N LEU A 283 7.81 -10.69 27.83
CA LEU A 283 6.94 -9.80 27.06
C LEU A 283 5.87 -9.19 27.96
N VAL A 284 5.42 -7.99 27.58
CA VAL A 284 4.30 -7.28 28.23
C VAL A 284 2.93 -7.90 27.94
N PHE A 285 2.85 -8.81 26.97
CA PHE A 285 1.66 -9.55 26.58
C PHE A 285 1.91 -11.07 26.59
N ALA A 286 0.92 -11.85 27.02
CA ALA A 286 1.03 -13.31 27.08
C ALA A 286 0.15 -14.05 26.07
N ASN A 287 -0.86 -13.38 25.50
CA ASN A 287 -1.84 -13.97 24.60
C ASN A 287 -2.43 -12.90 23.64
N ASP A 288 -3.32 -13.32 22.75
CA ASP A 288 -3.93 -12.46 21.72
C ASP A 288 -4.71 -11.27 22.33
N LYS A 289 -5.37 -11.47 23.48
CA LYS A 289 -6.14 -10.42 24.17
C LYS A 289 -5.22 -9.37 24.75
N ASP A 290 -4.15 -9.79 25.42
CA ASP A 290 -3.12 -8.88 25.93
C ASP A 290 -2.47 -8.08 24.80
N LEU A 291 -2.09 -8.74 23.69
CA LEU A 291 -1.49 -8.05 22.55
C LEU A 291 -2.46 -7.02 21.96
N TYR A 292 -3.73 -7.41 21.83
CA TYR A 292 -4.78 -6.51 21.36
C TYR A 292 -4.94 -5.29 22.28
N ASP A 293 -5.17 -5.49 23.58
CA ASP A 293 -5.43 -4.39 24.52
C ASP A 293 -4.23 -3.49 24.74
N LYS A 294 -3.01 -4.07 24.74
CA LYS A 294 -1.79 -3.35 25.11
C LYS A 294 -1.07 -2.73 23.93
N VAL A 295 -1.22 -3.26 22.71
CA VAL A 295 -0.46 -2.80 21.53
C VAL A 295 -1.39 -2.36 20.40
N ILE A 296 -2.33 -3.19 19.97
CA ILE A 296 -3.15 -2.92 18.77
C ILE A 296 -4.19 -1.82 19.03
N LYS A 297 -4.94 -1.94 20.12
CA LYS A 297 -6.05 -1.04 20.45
C LYS A 297 -5.60 0.43 20.60
N PRO A 298 -4.48 0.76 21.28
CA PRO A 298 -3.98 2.14 21.32
C PRO A 298 -3.72 2.76 19.94
N ASP A 299 -3.23 1.98 18.97
CA ASP A 299 -2.99 2.48 17.62
C ASP A 299 -4.30 2.67 16.84
N LEU A 300 -5.27 1.77 17.01
CA LEU A 300 -6.61 1.95 16.45
C LEU A 300 -7.31 3.18 17.05
N GLU A 301 -7.21 3.38 18.37
CA GLU A 301 -7.75 4.56 19.06
C GLU A 301 -7.09 5.83 18.51
N PHE A 302 -5.76 5.85 18.38
CA PHE A 302 -5.04 6.95 17.72
C PHE A 302 -5.60 7.27 16.34
N VAL A 303 -5.79 6.26 15.47
CA VAL A 303 -6.32 6.49 14.12
C VAL A 303 -7.73 7.08 14.20
N THR A 304 -8.63 6.51 15.00
CA THR A 304 -10.00 7.03 15.13
C THR A 304 -10.07 8.45 15.70
N THR A 305 -9.10 8.84 16.54
CA THR A 305 -9.03 10.17 17.14
C THR A 305 -8.35 11.19 16.22
N ASN A 306 -7.33 10.80 15.46
CA ASN A 306 -6.40 11.74 14.83
C ASN A 306 -6.38 11.74 13.30
N TRP A 307 -7.09 10.83 12.60
CA TRP A 307 -6.99 10.71 11.13
C TRP A 307 -7.33 12.00 10.36
N LYS A 308 -8.21 12.85 10.90
CA LYS A 308 -8.57 14.15 10.28
C LYS A 308 -7.53 15.25 10.49
N SER A 309 -6.54 15.03 11.37
CA SER A 309 -5.51 16.03 11.67
C SER A 309 -4.46 16.04 10.57
N ASP A 310 -4.01 17.22 10.19
CA ASP A 310 -2.84 17.36 9.33
C ASP A 310 -1.61 16.76 10.02
N SER A 311 -0.80 16.06 9.25
CA SER A 311 0.48 15.49 9.67
C SER A 311 1.48 15.64 8.55
N PHE A 312 2.76 15.37 8.82
CA PHE A 312 3.75 15.26 7.76
C PHE A 312 3.52 14.00 6.91
N ASP A 313 3.88 14.07 5.64
CA ASP A 313 3.88 12.94 4.72
C ASP A 313 4.94 11.89 5.09
N LEU A 314 4.88 10.73 4.44
CA LEU A 314 5.88 9.67 4.59
C LEU A 314 7.32 10.10 4.25
N TRP A 315 7.47 11.21 3.53
CA TRP A 315 8.74 11.83 3.19
C TRP A 315 9.22 12.88 4.19
N GLU A 316 8.41 13.15 5.22
CA GLU A 316 8.74 13.98 6.39
C GLU A 316 8.87 15.48 6.07
N GLU A 317 8.22 15.95 5.00
CA GLU A 317 8.47 17.26 4.40
C GLU A 317 7.26 18.18 4.40
N VAL A 318 6.08 17.63 4.10
CA VAL A 318 4.87 18.41 3.84
C VAL A 318 3.83 18.08 4.89
N ASN A 319 3.41 19.08 5.65
CA ASN A 319 2.28 18.96 6.56
C ASN A 319 0.94 19.12 5.82
N GLY A 320 0.08 18.11 5.85
CA GLY A 320 -1.25 18.14 5.25
C GLY A 320 -2.00 16.80 5.35
N GLN A 321 -2.90 16.57 4.38
CA GLN A 321 -3.60 15.30 4.19
C GLN A 321 -2.99 14.56 2.98
N HIS A 322 -2.69 13.27 3.17
CA HIS A 322 -1.90 12.47 2.23
C HIS A 322 -2.61 11.18 1.89
N PHE A 323 -2.61 10.81 0.61
CA PHE A 323 -3.27 9.60 0.12
C PHE A 323 -2.70 8.35 0.78
N PHE A 324 -1.37 8.22 0.85
CA PHE A 324 -0.68 7.13 1.52
C PHE A 324 -1.13 6.97 2.98
N THR A 325 -1.12 8.07 3.74
CA THR A 325 -1.51 8.08 5.16
C THR A 325 -2.98 7.71 5.32
N THR A 326 -3.88 8.29 4.54
CA THR A 326 -5.32 7.98 4.61
C THR A 326 -5.63 6.54 4.21
N LEU A 327 -4.98 6.00 3.18
CA LEU A 327 -5.21 4.62 2.73
C LEU A 327 -4.73 3.59 3.77
N THR A 328 -3.58 3.81 4.40
CA THR A 328 -3.09 2.94 5.49
C THR A 328 -3.99 3.01 6.73
N GLN A 329 -4.49 4.20 7.09
CA GLN A 329 -5.49 4.37 8.16
C GLN A 329 -6.77 3.59 7.88
N LEU A 330 -7.31 3.69 6.65
CA LEU A 330 -8.49 2.94 6.22
C LEU A 330 -8.28 1.42 6.38
N LYS A 331 -7.13 0.91 5.89
CA LYS A 331 -6.79 -0.51 6.01
C LYS A 331 -6.67 -0.95 7.46
N ALA A 332 -6.02 -0.17 8.31
CA ALA A 332 -5.85 -0.49 9.73
C ALA A 332 -7.20 -0.59 10.45
N LEU A 333 -8.11 0.39 10.26
CA LEU A 333 -9.45 0.34 10.85
C LEU A 333 -10.25 -0.87 10.33
N LYS A 334 -10.10 -1.20 9.05
CA LYS A 334 -10.79 -2.36 8.46
C LYS A 334 -10.34 -3.69 9.06
N LEU A 335 -9.03 -3.86 9.24
CA LEU A 335 -8.47 -5.05 9.91
C LEU A 335 -8.95 -5.12 11.37
N GLY A 336 -8.90 -3.99 12.10
CA GLY A 336 -9.39 -3.91 13.47
C GLY A 336 -10.88 -4.26 13.61
N LEU A 337 -11.71 -3.71 12.70
CA LEU A 337 -13.14 -4.00 12.67
C LEU A 337 -13.42 -5.48 12.37
N ASN A 338 -12.77 -6.04 11.34
CA ASN A 338 -12.91 -7.45 11.01
C ASN A 338 -12.47 -8.34 12.19
N TYR A 339 -11.38 -7.98 12.86
CA TYR A 339 -10.90 -8.72 14.02
C TYR A 339 -11.92 -8.73 15.15
N LEU A 340 -12.49 -7.57 15.50
CA LEU A 340 -13.50 -7.48 16.56
C LEU A 340 -14.86 -8.06 16.20
N VAL A 341 -15.23 -8.15 14.92
CA VAL A 341 -16.56 -8.64 14.53
C VAL A 341 -16.55 -10.12 14.19
N ASN A 342 -15.50 -10.57 13.49
CA ASN A 342 -15.48 -11.91 12.87
C ASN A 342 -14.47 -12.87 13.50
N VAL A 343 -13.37 -12.37 14.09
CA VAL A 343 -12.28 -13.23 14.59
C VAL A 343 -12.34 -13.39 16.12
N GLN A 344 -12.45 -12.27 16.85
CA GLN A 344 -12.47 -12.19 18.31
C GLN A 344 -13.63 -11.31 18.81
N PRO A 345 -14.90 -11.69 18.58
CA PRO A 345 -16.07 -10.92 19.02
C PRO A 345 -16.16 -10.70 20.53
N ASP A 346 -15.54 -11.58 21.33
CA ASP A 346 -15.51 -11.45 22.78
C ASP A 346 -14.55 -10.35 23.27
N PHE A 347 -13.71 -9.79 22.39
CA PHE A 347 -12.79 -8.71 22.77
C PHE A 347 -13.47 -7.34 22.77
N ASP A 348 -14.62 -7.22 22.12
CA ASP A 348 -15.39 -5.98 22.03
C ASP A 348 -16.31 -5.81 23.25
N ASP A 349 -16.33 -4.60 23.82
CA ASP A 349 -17.16 -4.31 24.99
C ASP A 349 -18.62 -4.13 24.55
N LYS A 350 -19.50 -5.06 24.94
CA LYS A 350 -20.93 -5.02 24.58
C LYS A 350 -21.67 -3.76 25.08
N SER A 351 -21.16 -3.11 26.12
CA SER A 351 -21.75 -1.88 26.66
C SER A 351 -21.31 -0.61 25.91
N SER A 352 -20.12 -0.64 25.30
CA SER A 352 -19.55 0.45 24.52
C SER A 352 -18.69 -0.14 23.38
N PRO A 353 -19.34 -0.66 22.32
CA PRO A 353 -18.65 -1.44 21.30
C PRO A 353 -17.69 -0.55 20.50
N PHE A 354 -16.41 -0.84 20.59
CA PHE A 354 -15.38 -0.14 19.83
C PHE A 354 -15.50 -0.45 18.34
N SER A 355 -16.00 -1.63 17.97
CA SER A 355 -16.33 -1.97 16.58
C SER A 355 -17.25 -0.95 15.91
N ALA A 356 -18.22 -0.38 16.64
CA ALA A 356 -19.10 0.66 16.11
C ALA A 356 -18.33 1.97 15.81
N THR A 357 -17.38 2.34 16.68
CA THR A 357 -16.47 3.49 16.46
C THR A 357 -15.57 3.27 15.25
N LEU A 358 -15.02 2.07 15.09
CA LEU A 358 -14.20 1.69 13.94
C LEU A 358 -15.02 1.75 12.65
N GLN A 359 -16.24 1.21 12.64
CA GLN A 359 -17.13 1.21 11.48
C GLN A 359 -17.50 2.63 11.04
N ASN A 360 -17.81 3.53 11.98
CA ASN A 360 -18.15 4.92 11.66
C ASN A 360 -16.94 5.66 11.06
N ASN A 361 -15.76 5.55 11.68
CA ASN A 361 -14.55 6.19 11.15
C ASN A 361 -14.11 5.58 9.81
N LEU A 362 -14.28 4.27 9.62
CA LEU A 362 -14.01 3.61 8.34
C LEU A 362 -14.86 4.20 7.22
N ASN A 363 -16.16 4.43 7.47
CA ASN A 363 -17.06 5.06 6.50
C ASN A 363 -16.64 6.50 6.20
N ASP A 364 -16.33 7.30 7.24
CA ASP A 364 -15.88 8.68 7.04
C ASP A 364 -14.55 8.75 6.26
N ILE A 365 -13.57 7.91 6.59
CA ILE A 365 -12.28 7.85 5.89
C ILE A 365 -12.49 7.42 4.44
N LEU A 366 -13.36 6.43 4.18
CA LEU A 366 -13.68 6.00 2.82
C LEU A 366 -14.29 7.14 2.00
N SER A 367 -15.28 7.86 2.56
CA SER A 367 -15.86 9.04 1.91
C SER A 367 -14.83 10.15 1.68
N PHE A 368 -13.92 10.36 2.64
CA PHE A 368 -12.83 11.31 2.46
C PHE A 368 -11.87 10.88 1.34
N LEU A 369 -11.47 9.61 1.30
CA LEU A 369 -10.54 9.08 0.30
C LEU A 369 -11.11 9.17 -1.13
N LEU A 370 -12.40 8.92 -1.30
CA LEU A 370 -13.07 8.92 -2.61
C LEU A 370 -13.50 10.31 -3.07
N GLU A 371 -13.87 11.20 -2.16
CA GLU A 371 -14.49 12.48 -2.50
C GLU A 371 -13.87 13.66 -1.73
N GLY A 372 -13.88 13.60 -0.40
CA GLY A 372 -13.60 14.77 0.45
C GLY A 372 -12.14 15.25 0.48
N GLY A 373 -11.19 14.36 0.23
CA GLY A 373 -9.75 14.60 0.37
C GLY A 373 -9.10 15.22 -0.86
N GLY A 374 -9.75 15.14 -2.03
CA GLY A 374 -9.21 15.68 -3.28
C GLY A 374 -8.12 14.83 -3.94
N PHE A 375 -7.92 13.59 -3.48
CA PHE A 375 -6.95 12.64 -4.06
C PHE A 375 -7.35 12.23 -5.49
N ILE A 376 -8.66 12.10 -5.75
CA ILE A 376 -9.23 11.92 -7.09
C ILE A 376 -9.56 13.31 -7.67
N ASN A 377 -9.00 13.62 -8.83
CA ASN A 377 -9.22 14.90 -9.51
C ASN A 377 -9.61 14.67 -10.96
N ALA A 378 -10.77 15.18 -11.39
CA ALA A 378 -11.28 14.97 -12.74
C ALA A 378 -10.35 15.49 -13.87
N ASN A 379 -9.46 16.44 -13.57
CA ASN A 379 -8.50 17.00 -14.53
C ASN A 379 -7.16 16.24 -14.55
N LYS A 380 -7.02 15.20 -13.74
CA LYS A 380 -5.85 14.32 -13.68
C LYS A 380 -6.30 12.88 -13.91
N ASN A 381 -5.50 12.09 -14.60
CA ASN A 381 -5.76 10.66 -14.78
C ASN A 381 -5.05 9.77 -13.76
N TYR A 382 -4.35 10.37 -12.80
CA TYR A 382 -3.59 9.71 -11.74
C TYR A 382 -4.04 10.22 -10.36
N ILE A 383 -3.68 9.49 -9.30
CA ILE A 383 -3.98 9.87 -7.92
C ILE A 383 -3.06 11.00 -7.48
N ILE A 384 -3.62 12.02 -6.85
CA ILE A 384 -2.87 13.14 -6.28
C ILE A 384 -2.48 12.77 -4.86
N GLU A 385 -1.19 12.57 -4.60
CA GLU A 385 -0.72 12.14 -3.27
C GLU A 385 -1.04 13.16 -2.17
N THR A 386 -0.73 14.44 -2.39
CA THR A 386 -0.97 15.51 -1.40
C THR A 386 -1.73 16.68 -2.05
N PRO A 387 -3.08 16.67 -2.00
CA PRO A 387 -3.91 17.67 -2.68
C PRO A 387 -3.67 19.11 -2.20
N GLY A 388 -3.33 19.31 -0.92
CA GLY A 388 -3.12 20.64 -0.33
C GLY A 388 -1.96 21.46 -0.94
N ILE A 389 -1.07 20.82 -1.69
CA ILE A 389 0.05 21.48 -2.39
C ILE A 389 0.02 21.28 -3.90
N LEU A 390 -1.11 20.83 -4.45
CA LEU A 390 -1.28 20.70 -5.90
C LEU A 390 -1.04 22.05 -6.59
N GLY A 391 -0.18 22.05 -7.61
CA GLY A 391 0.28 23.26 -8.30
C GLY A 391 1.64 23.78 -7.81
N LYS A 392 2.06 23.42 -6.58
CA LYS A 392 3.47 23.47 -6.17
C LYS A 392 4.18 22.15 -6.52
N ARG A 393 3.51 21.02 -6.26
CA ARG A 393 3.85 19.70 -6.81
C ARG A 393 2.79 19.28 -7.83
N SER A 394 3.17 18.41 -8.76
CA SER A 394 2.30 17.84 -9.79
C SER A 394 1.25 16.88 -9.24
N GLY A 395 1.47 16.37 -8.03
CA GLY A 395 0.66 15.35 -7.37
C GLY A 395 1.12 13.91 -7.63
N LEU A 396 2.03 13.70 -8.60
CA LEU A 396 2.66 12.40 -8.82
C LEU A 396 3.63 12.08 -7.69
N ASP A 397 3.47 10.92 -7.06
CA ASP A 397 4.35 10.44 -6.00
C ASP A 397 4.35 8.90 -5.98
N ILE A 398 5.50 8.29 -5.77
CA ILE A 398 5.61 6.83 -5.62
C ILE A 398 4.91 6.33 -4.37
N ALA A 399 4.67 7.19 -3.38
CA ALA A 399 3.88 6.89 -2.19
C ALA A 399 2.49 6.33 -2.51
N VAL A 400 1.87 6.77 -3.61
CA VAL A 400 0.60 6.24 -4.11
C VAL A 400 0.69 4.73 -4.36
N LEU A 401 1.75 4.30 -5.05
CA LEU A 401 1.99 2.90 -5.38
C LEU A 401 2.33 2.10 -4.12
N ILE A 402 3.22 2.65 -3.28
CA ILE A 402 3.63 2.00 -2.02
C ILE A 402 2.41 1.79 -1.11
N GLY A 403 1.53 2.79 -0.99
CA GLY A 403 0.30 2.69 -0.21
C GLY A 403 -0.61 1.57 -0.71
N SER A 404 -0.80 1.47 -2.03
CA SER A 404 -1.55 0.37 -2.66
C SER A 404 -0.92 -1.00 -2.35
N ILE A 405 0.40 -1.13 -2.53
CA ILE A 405 1.15 -2.36 -2.27
C ILE A 405 0.98 -2.83 -0.82
N LEU A 406 1.19 -1.93 0.15
CA LEU A 406 1.20 -2.26 1.58
C LEU A 406 -0.20 -2.57 2.13
N THR A 407 -1.26 -2.08 1.49
CA THR A 407 -2.64 -2.27 1.96
C THR A 407 -3.35 -3.45 1.28
N HIS A 408 -2.78 -4.00 0.22
CA HIS A 408 -3.33 -5.13 -0.55
C HIS A 408 -2.35 -6.32 -0.59
N ASP A 409 -1.87 -6.77 0.57
CA ASP A 409 -0.99 -7.93 0.72
C ASP A 409 -1.76 -9.24 0.98
N ASP A 410 -3.01 -9.33 0.50
CA ASP A 410 -3.83 -10.53 0.66
C ASP A 410 -3.28 -11.67 -0.20
N ARG A 411 -3.02 -12.81 0.45
CA ARG A 411 -2.36 -14.00 -0.14
C ARG A 411 -3.31 -14.80 -1.06
N GLY A 412 -4.15 -14.12 -1.83
CA GLY A 412 -5.16 -14.74 -2.70
C GLY A 412 -6.45 -15.16 -1.98
N THR A 413 -6.58 -14.93 -0.66
CA THR A 413 -7.80 -15.22 0.11
C THR A 413 -8.68 -13.98 0.23
N SER A 414 -9.24 -13.48 -0.88
CA SER A 414 -10.20 -12.36 -0.80
C SER A 414 -11.55 -12.74 -1.37
N ALA A 415 -12.46 -13.14 -0.48
CA ALA A 415 -13.90 -13.00 -0.71
C ALA A 415 -14.71 -12.58 0.54
N SER A 416 -14.15 -12.57 1.75
CA SER A 416 -14.94 -12.37 2.99
C SER A 416 -14.59 -11.15 3.85
N ALA A 417 -13.43 -10.51 3.68
CA ALA A 417 -13.13 -9.23 4.33
C ALA A 417 -13.20 -8.12 3.28
N GLY A 418 -14.15 -7.19 3.40
CA GLY A 418 -14.56 -6.29 2.31
C GLY A 418 -13.42 -5.56 1.56
N ILE A 419 -13.73 -5.07 0.36
CA ILE A 419 -12.77 -4.47 -0.59
C ILE A 419 -12.21 -3.15 -0.06
N VAL A 420 -10.88 -3.05 0.12
CA VAL A 420 -10.18 -1.76 0.27
C VAL A 420 -10.04 -1.19 -1.16
N PRO A 421 -10.36 0.09 -1.41
CA PRO A 421 -10.21 0.66 -2.75
C PRO A 421 -8.74 0.91 -3.09
N PHE A 422 -8.47 1.21 -4.36
CA PHE A 422 -7.12 1.53 -4.88
C PHE A 422 -6.12 0.38 -4.75
N ASP A 423 -6.58 -0.83 -5.04
CA ASP A 423 -5.72 -1.99 -5.29
C ASP A 423 -4.83 -1.75 -6.53
N VAL A 424 -3.82 -2.58 -6.74
CA VAL A 424 -2.75 -2.34 -7.71
C VAL A 424 -3.23 -2.31 -9.17
N GLU A 425 -4.39 -2.92 -9.48
CA GLU A 425 -4.99 -2.86 -10.82
C GLU A 425 -5.86 -1.62 -11.06
N ASP A 426 -6.08 -0.78 -10.04
CA ASP A 426 -6.84 0.45 -10.18
C ASP A 426 -6.18 1.39 -11.20
N SER A 427 -6.99 1.95 -12.12
CA SER A 427 -6.51 2.83 -13.18
C SER A 427 -5.75 4.04 -12.66
N GLY A 428 -6.14 4.60 -11.51
CA GLY A 428 -5.45 5.72 -10.87
C GLY A 428 -4.05 5.32 -10.39
N ILE A 429 -3.89 4.13 -9.81
CA ILE A 429 -2.59 3.59 -9.39
C ILE A 429 -1.69 3.34 -10.61
N LEU A 430 -2.22 2.64 -11.62
CA LEU A 430 -1.49 2.32 -12.85
C LEU A 430 -1.08 3.59 -13.62
N ASN A 431 -1.94 4.60 -13.70
CA ASN A 431 -1.58 5.88 -14.34
C ASN A 431 -0.62 6.72 -13.50
N SER A 432 -0.63 6.58 -12.17
CA SER A 432 0.38 7.22 -11.32
C SER A 432 1.76 6.64 -11.65
N LEU A 433 1.88 5.32 -11.78
CA LEU A 433 3.10 4.65 -12.24
C LEU A 433 3.51 5.14 -13.63
N HIS A 434 2.57 5.14 -14.59
CA HIS A 434 2.84 5.61 -15.95
C HIS A 434 3.34 7.06 -15.99
N GLY A 435 2.70 7.94 -15.21
CA GLY A 435 3.07 9.34 -15.08
C GLY A 435 4.47 9.52 -14.48
N LEU A 436 4.78 8.81 -13.39
CA LEU A 436 6.11 8.81 -12.77
C LEU A 436 7.19 8.37 -13.77
N VAL A 437 6.97 7.26 -14.47
CA VAL A 437 7.91 6.77 -15.49
C VAL A 437 8.13 7.83 -16.58
N LYS A 438 7.08 8.47 -17.11
CA LYS A 438 7.22 9.53 -18.13
C LYS A 438 8.05 10.71 -17.65
N GLN A 439 7.86 11.15 -16.40
CA GLN A 439 8.62 12.27 -15.85
C GLN A 439 10.09 11.87 -15.62
N MET A 440 10.32 10.72 -14.98
CA MET A 440 11.64 10.28 -14.52
C MET A 440 12.53 9.75 -15.64
N GLU A 441 11.93 9.33 -16.76
CA GLU A 441 12.62 9.07 -18.01
C GLU A 441 13.31 10.32 -18.57
N ILE A 442 12.73 11.51 -18.35
CA ILE A 442 13.29 12.79 -18.79
C ILE A 442 14.24 13.36 -17.72
N LEU A 443 13.80 13.37 -16.46
CA LEU A 443 14.48 14.04 -15.34
C LEU A 443 15.81 13.41 -14.94
N TYR A 444 15.97 12.09 -15.12
CA TYR A 444 17.15 11.36 -14.66
C TYR A 444 17.99 10.89 -15.84
N PRO A 445 19.21 11.45 -16.04
CA PRO A 445 20.09 11.04 -17.13
C PRO A 445 20.46 9.56 -17.15
N VAL A 446 20.51 8.92 -15.98
CA VAL A 446 20.71 7.45 -15.86
C VAL A 446 19.63 6.63 -16.57
N ASN A 447 18.51 7.23 -16.98
CA ASN A 447 17.42 6.57 -17.69
C ASN A 447 17.43 6.82 -19.22
N HIS A 448 18.26 7.73 -19.73
CA HIS A 448 18.15 8.17 -21.14
C HIS A 448 18.39 7.06 -22.17
N GLN A 449 19.21 6.07 -21.83
CA GLN A 449 19.42 4.86 -22.65
C GLN A 449 18.22 3.90 -22.67
N ARG A 450 17.25 4.10 -21.76
CA ARG A 450 15.99 3.35 -21.68
C ARG A 450 14.78 4.18 -22.13
N ALA A 451 15.02 5.39 -22.63
CA ALA A 451 13.96 6.26 -23.09
C ALA A 451 13.33 5.76 -24.40
N ASN A 452 12.00 5.82 -24.51
CA ASN A 452 11.17 5.42 -25.65
C ASN A 452 11.29 3.94 -26.07
N VAL A 453 11.94 3.10 -25.28
CA VAL A 453 12.18 1.68 -25.59
C VAL A 453 11.33 0.74 -24.74
N ASN A 454 10.23 1.22 -24.15
CA ASN A 454 9.28 0.40 -23.36
C ASN A 454 9.93 -0.51 -22.31
N LEU A 455 10.94 0.02 -21.61
CA LEU A 455 11.62 -0.62 -20.50
C LEU A 455 11.35 0.17 -19.20
N GLY A 456 11.47 -0.53 -18.08
CA GLY A 456 11.48 0.05 -16.75
C GLY A 456 12.68 0.97 -16.57
N VAL A 457 12.45 2.07 -15.86
CA VAL A 457 13.42 3.13 -15.58
C VAL A 457 13.61 3.27 -14.08
N ALA A 458 14.69 3.92 -13.65
CA ALA A 458 14.89 4.21 -12.23
C ALA A 458 13.89 5.29 -11.81
N LEU A 459 13.17 5.04 -10.72
CA LEU A 459 12.16 5.96 -10.19
C LEU A 459 12.62 6.56 -8.86
N GLY A 460 12.23 7.80 -8.60
CA GLY A 460 12.43 8.49 -7.32
C GLY A 460 11.13 8.65 -6.56
N ARG A 461 11.09 9.58 -5.60
CA ARG A 461 9.90 9.87 -4.78
C ARG A 461 8.80 10.55 -5.59
N TYR A 462 9.07 11.77 -6.05
CA TYR A 462 8.16 12.59 -6.87
C TYR A 462 8.98 13.51 -7.80
N PRO A 463 8.40 14.04 -8.89
CA PRO A 463 9.15 14.79 -9.91
C PRO A 463 9.84 16.07 -9.41
N GLU A 464 9.26 16.74 -8.42
CA GLU A 464 9.77 18.01 -7.87
C GLU A 464 10.78 17.82 -6.72
N ASP A 465 11.28 16.59 -6.53
CA ASP A 465 12.19 16.27 -5.45
C ASP A 465 13.54 17.01 -5.58
N VAL A 466 14.02 17.52 -4.45
CA VAL A 466 15.27 18.25 -4.29
C VAL A 466 16.18 17.65 -3.22
N TYR A 467 15.76 16.59 -2.53
CA TYR A 467 16.60 15.92 -1.54
C TYR A 467 17.62 15.01 -2.24
N ASP A 468 18.90 15.31 -2.08
CA ASP A 468 19.99 14.57 -2.74
C ASP A 468 20.54 13.41 -1.90
N GLY A 469 19.90 13.08 -0.78
CA GLY A 469 20.35 12.02 0.14
C GLY A 469 21.23 12.53 1.27
N VAL A 470 21.66 13.80 1.26
CA VAL A 470 22.38 14.43 2.38
C VAL A 470 21.84 15.83 2.69
N GLY A 471 21.53 16.61 1.66
CA GLY A 471 21.02 17.96 1.75
C GLY A 471 20.01 18.25 0.63
N THR A 472 19.95 19.51 0.20
CA THR A 472 18.98 19.97 -0.79
C THR A 472 19.67 20.46 -2.05
N SER A 473 19.52 19.71 -3.14
CA SER A 473 19.92 20.10 -4.49
C SER A 473 18.92 19.55 -5.52
N GLU A 474 19.19 18.38 -6.08
CA GLU A 474 18.33 17.68 -7.04
C GLU A 474 17.99 16.28 -6.52
N GLY A 475 16.72 15.91 -6.58
CA GLY A 475 16.26 14.57 -6.21
C GLY A 475 16.83 13.49 -7.13
N ASN A 476 17.10 12.34 -6.54
CA ASN A 476 17.60 11.16 -7.24
C ASN A 476 16.54 10.07 -7.36
N PRO A 477 16.78 9.04 -8.21
CA PRO A 477 16.09 7.76 -8.10
C PRO A 477 16.41 7.03 -6.78
N TRP A 478 15.45 6.24 -6.31
CA TRP A 478 15.50 5.46 -5.08
C TRP A 478 15.36 3.97 -5.38
N PHE A 479 16.11 3.14 -4.64
CA PHE A 479 16.03 1.69 -4.79
C PHE A 479 14.63 1.18 -4.46
N LEU A 480 14.08 1.61 -3.31
CA LEU A 480 12.73 1.20 -2.89
C LEU A 480 11.65 1.61 -3.92
N ALA A 481 11.78 2.78 -4.55
CA ALA A 481 10.79 3.28 -5.50
C ALA A 481 10.80 2.47 -6.80
N THR A 482 12.01 2.15 -7.28
CA THR A 482 12.20 1.33 -8.48
C THR A 482 11.72 -0.12 -8.24
N SER A 483 11.99 -0.68 -7.06
CA SER A 483 11.47 -2.01 -6.67
C SER A 483 9.94 -2.02 -6.49
N ALA A 484 9.35 -0.97 -5.92
CA ALA A 484 7.91 -0.84 -5.78
C ALA A 484 7.19 -0.85 -7.14
N ALA A 485 7.74 -0.17 -8.15
CA ALA A 485 7.19 -0.24 -9.51
C ALA A 485 7.17 -1.65 -10.07
N ALA A 486 8.24 -2.43 -9.90
CA ALA A 486 8.27 -3.84 -10.30
C ALA A 486 7.20 -4.66 -9.56
N GLU A 487 7.05 -4.43 -8.26
CA GLU A 487 6.07 -5.12 -7.43
C GLU A 487 4.62 -4.86 -7.87
N VAL A 488 4.27 -3.63 -8.30
CA VAL A 488 2.95 -3.34 -8.89
C VAL A 488 2.64 -4.29 -10.05
N PHE A 489 3.57 -4.49 -10.99
CA PHE A 489 3.34 -5.39 -12.12
C PHE A 489 3.07 -6.82 -11.66
N TYR A 490 3.87 -7.34 -10.73
CA TYR A 490 3.67 -8.70 -10.23
C TYR A 490 2.33 -8.85 -9.50
N LYS A 491 1.98 -7.88 -8.64
CA LYS A 491 0.71 -7.93 -7.92
C LYS A 491 -0.50 -7.78 -8.85
N VAL A 492 -0.42 -6.98 -9.91
CA VAL A 492 -1.47 -6.89 -10.95
C VAL A 492 -1.69 -8.26 -11.60
N ILE A 493 -0.61 -8.93 -12.00
CA ILE A 493 -0.69 -10.27 -12.61
C ILE A 493 -1.33 -11.26 -11.62
N TRP A 494 -0.81 -11.30 -10.39
CA TRP A 494 -1.35 -12.15 -9.33
C TRP A 494 -2.84 -11.91 -9.13
N ARG A 495 -3.27 -10.65 -9.10
CA ARG A 495 -4.65 -10.26 -8.86
C ARG A 495 -5.60 -10.77 -9.94
N TYR A 496 -5.21 -10.67 -11.21
CA TYR A 496 -6.02 -11.21 -12.31
C TYR A 496 -6.12 -12.75 -12.26
N TYR A 497 -5.06 -13.45 -11.87
CA TYR A 497 -5.14 -14.90 -11.66
C TYR A 497 -5.97 -15.28 -10.43
N ALA A 498 -5.81 -14.58 -9.31
CA ALA A 498 -6.53 -14.88 -8.08
C ALA A 498 -8.04 -14.64 -8.20
N LEU A 499 -8.44 -13.67 -9.04
CA LEU A 499 -9.85 -13.35 -9.28
C LEU A 499 -10.48 -14.13 -10.43
N GLU A 500 -9.68 -14.83 -11.25
CA GLU A 500 -10.12 -15.53 -12.47
C GLU A 500 -11.02 -14.67 -13.38
N LYS A 501 -10.70 -13.36 -13.47
CA LYS A 501 -11.53 -12.37 -14.16
C LYS A 501 -10.92 -11.93 -15.49
N ASP A 502 -11.79 -11.61 -16.45
CA ASP A 502 -11.41 -10.98 -17.70
C ASP A 502 -10.65 -9.66 -17.44
N LEU A 503 -9.66 -9.39 -18.28
CA LEU A 503 -9.02 -8.08 -18.32
C LEU A 503 -9.88 -7.14 -19.16
N VAL A 504 -10.52 -6.19 -18.49
CA VAL A 504 -11.39 -5.18 -19.12
C VAL A 504 -10.73 -3.81 -19.00
N ILE A 505 -10.45 -3.20 -20.14
CA ILE A 505 -9.75 -1.91 -20.23
C ILE A 505 -10.65 -0.90 -20.95
N PRO A 506 -11.11 0.17 -20.28
CA PRO A 506 -11.80 1.27 -20.95
C PRO A 506 -10.91 1.89 -22.03
N MET A 507 -11.41 2.02 -23.26
CA MET A 507 -10.70 2.63 -24.39
C MET A 507 -10.94 4.14 -24.46
N ASP A 508 -10.89 4.82 -23.32
CA ASP A 508 -11.12 6.27 -23.22
C ASP A 508 -9.87 7.13 -23.42
N GLY A 509 -8.71 6.49 -23.50
CA GLY A 509 -7.42 7.15 -23.64
C GLY A 509 -6.83 7.73 -22.38
N TRP A 510 -7.61 8.57 -21.74
CA TRP A 510 -7.16 9.36 -20.63
C TRP A 510 -7.02 8.54 -19.36
N LYS A 511 -8.03 7.74 -18.97
CA LYS A 511 -8.01 6.96 -17.72
C LYS A 511 -7.30 5.62 -17.86
N SER A 512 -7.01 5.17 -19.08
CA SER A 512 -6.30 3.92 -19.34
C SER A 512 -4.90 4.12 -19.94
N GLU A 513 -4.28 5.28 -19.73
CA GLU A 513 -3.03 5.66 -20.41
C GLU A 513 -1.88 4.68 -20.10
N PHE A 514 -1.83 4.09 -18.91
CA PHE A 514 -0.87 3.03 -18.55
C PHE A 514 -0.84 1.89 -19.57
N TRP A 515 -2.00 1.46 -20.08
CA TRP A 515 -2.09 0.31 -20.99
C TRP A 515 -1.41 0.58 -22.35
N SER A 516 -1.10 1.84 -22.66
CA SER A 516 -0.22 2.18 -23.79
C SER A 516 1.21 1.65 -23.61
N ARG A 517 1.62 1.21 -22.42
CA ARG A 517 2.91 0.50 -22.18
C ARG A 517 2.85 -0.96 -22.61
N ILE A 518 1.67 -1.55 -22.71
CA ILE A 518 1.48 -2.97 -23.04
C ILE A 518 0.96 -3.15 -24.46
N PHE A 519 0.11 -2.23 -24.92
CA PHE A 519 -0.52 -2.32 -26.24
C PHE A 519 -0.09 -1.18 -27.16
N ASP A 520 0.10 -1.51 -28.43
CA ASP A 520 0.25 -0.59 -29.55
C ASP A 520 -1.07 -0.39 -30.27
N LYS A 521 -1.26 0.80 -30.85
CA LYS A 521 -2.40 1.17 -31.71
C LYS A 521 -3.78 0.98 -31.05
N ILE A 522 -3.83 0.95 -29.72
CA ILE A 522 -5.07 1.15 -28.97
C ILE A 522 -5.57 2.57 -29.29
N ASP A 523 -6.69 2.68 -30.02
CA ASP A 523 -7.26 3.97 -30.35
C ASP A 523 -7.95 4.53 -29.11
N LEU A 524 -7.26 5.47 -28.49
CA LEU A 524 -7.63 6.17 -27.28
C LEU A 524 -8.40 7.46 -27.59
N THR A 525 -8.68 7.74 -28.87
CA THR A 525 -9.42 8.93 -29.27
C THR A 525 -10.93 8.66 -29.20
N SER A 526 -11.54 9.06 -28.10
CA SER A 526 -13.01 9.17 -27.97
C SER A 526 -13.56 10.04 -29.12
N LYS A 527 -14.33 9.44 -30.03
CA LYS A 527 -14.92 10.15 -31.19
C LYS A 527 -16.40 10.47 -31.04
N ASP A 528 -17.08 9.95 -30.01
CA ASP A 528 -18.50 10.21 -29.79
C ASP A 528 -18.86 10.04 -28.31
N SER A 529 -19.48 11.04 -27.70
CA SER A 529 -19.90 11.03 -26.29
C SER A 529 -21.06 10.08 -25.99
N SER A 530 -21.61 9.42 -27.01
CA SER A 530 -22.76 8.51 -26.91
C SER A 530 -22.41 7.01 -26.82
N SER A 531 -21.14 6.65 -27.03
CA SER A 531 -20.70 5.24 -27.09
C SER A 531 -19.40 5.02 -26.33
N GLU A 532 -19.41 4.11 -25.35
CA GLU A 532 -18.22 3.72 -24.60
C GLU A 532 -17.60 2.48 -25.24
N TRP A 533 -16.29 2.48 -25.43
CA TRP A 533 -15.57 1.32 -25.97
C TRP A 533 -14.67 0.73 -24.90
N GLN A 534 -14.60 -0.60 -24.84
CA GLN A 534 -13.68 -1.31 -23.94
C GLN A 534 -13.00 -2.48 -24.65
N LEU A 535 -11.72 -2.65 -24.35
CA LEU A 535 -10.95 -3.83 -24.72
C LEU A 535 -11.20 -4.92 -23.68
N VAL A 536 -11.64 -6.09 -24.14
CA VAL A 536 -11.88 -7.26 -23.30
C VAL A 536 -10.92 -8.35 -23.72
N ILE A 537 -10.08 -8.79 -22.79
CA ILE A 537 -9.16 -9.92 -22.97
C ILE A 537 -9.64 -11.03 -22.02
N PRO A 538 -10.31 -12.08 -22.55
CA PRO A 538 -10.94 -13.08 -21.71
C PRO A 538 -9.93 -13.87 -20.87
N TYR A 539 -10.25 -14.15 -19.62
CA TYR A 539 -9.42 -14.96 -18.73
C TYR A 539 -9.10 -16.33 -19.37
N GLY A 540 -7.87 -16.80 -19.20
CA GLY A 540 -7.38 -18.07 -19.76
C GLY A 540 -7.17 -18.09 -21.28
N SER A 541 -7.57 -17.05 -22.01
CA SER A 541 -7.31 -16.95 -23.46
C SER A 541 -5.80 -16.79 -23.77
N PRO A 542 -5.32 -17.20 -24.95
CA PRO A 542 -3.95 -16.92 -25.38
C PRO A 542 -3.56 -15.44 -25.24
N ALA A 543 -4.46 -14.50 -25.59
CA ALA A 543 -4.22 -13.07 -25.44
C ALA A 543 -4.02 -12.64 -23.98
N PHE A 544 -4.78 -13.23 -23.04
CA PHE A 544 -4.60 -12.98 -21.61
C PHE A 544 -3.21 -13.40 -21.16
N LYS A 545 -2.81 -14.64 -21.49
CA LYS A 545 -1.50 -15.20 -21.16
C LYS A 545 -0.38 -14.34 -21.72
N GLN A 546 -0.44 -13.99 -23.01
CA GLN A 546 0.53 -13.12 -23.68
C GLN A 546 0.62 -11.73 -23.03
N THR A 547 -0.51 -11.19 -22.55
CA THR A 547 -0.56 -9.91 -21.81
C THR A 547 0.11 -10.02 -20.45
N MET A 548 -0.14 -11.09 -19.69
CA MET A 548 0.50 -11.33 -18.38
C MET A 548 2.01 -11.49 -18.52
N VAL A 549 2.49 -12.17 -19.57
CA VAL A 549 3.92 -12.27 -19.89
C VAL A 549 4.53 -10.91 -20.23
N SER A 550 3.80 -10.07 -20.94
CA SER A 550 4.25 -8.71 -21.28
C SER A 550 4.37 -7.83 -20.04
N LEU A 551 3.38 -7.86 -19.15
CA LEU A 551 3.43 -7.20 -17.83
C LEU A 551 4.61 -7.71 -16.99
N PHE A 552 4.82 -9.03 -16.94
CA PHE A 552 5.89 -9.65 -16.18
C PHE A 552 7.27 -9.22 -16.68
N THR A 553 7.45 -9.23 -18.00
CA THR A 553 8.70 -8.80 -18.66
C THR A 553 9.00 -7.32 -18.41
N LEU A 554 7.97 -6.47 -18.41
CA LEU A 554 8.11 -5.06 -18.08
C LEU A 554 8.46 -4.86 -16.59
N GLY A 555 7.81 -5.58 -15.68
CA GLY A 555 8.17 -5.61 -14.26
C GLY A 555 9.63 -6.02 -14.03
N ASP A 556 10.09 -7.06 -14.71
CA ASP A 556 11.48 -7.53 -14.66
C ASP A 556 12.48 -6.46 -15.09
N SER A 557 12.13 -5.63 -16.06
CA SER A 557 13.02 -4.58 -16.53
C SER A 557 13.28 -3.47 -15.51
N PHE A 558 12.37 -3.26 -14.54
CA PHE A 558 12.63 -2.39 -13.38
C PHE A 558 13.63 -3.03 -12.40
N LEU A 559 13.51 -4.34 -12.14
CA LEU A 559 14.50 -5.05 -11.32
C LEU A 559 15.86 -5.15 -12.02
N ASP A 560 15.88 -5.26 -13.35
CA ASP A 560 17.11 -5.14 -14.14
C ASP A 560 17.70 -3.74 -14.02
N LYS A 561 16.87 -2.70 -13.92
CA LYS A 561 17.36 -1.35 -13.63
C LYS A 561 17.98 -1.27 -12.24
N VAL A 562 17.40 -1.90 -11.23
CA VAL A 562 18.00 -2.01 -9.90
C VAL A 562 19.36 -2.73 -9.98
N ARG A 563 19.43 -3.86 -10.69
CA ARG A 563 20.66 -4.65 -10.87
C ARG A 563 21.85 -3.85 -11.39
N GLU A 564 21.61 -2.91 -12.29
CA GLU A 564 22.68 -2.05 -12.84
C GLU A 564 23.40 -1.22 -11.77
N HIS A 565 22.74 -0.94 -10.64
CA HIS A 565 23.20 0.06 -9.65
C HIS A 565 23.41 -0.50 -8.24
N VAL A 566 22.94 -1.72 -7.96
CA VAL A 566 23.34 -2.46 -6.75
C VAL A 566 24.86 -2.69 -6.78
N SER A 567 25.54 -2.54 -5.65
CA SER A 567 26.99 -2.79 -5.61
C SER A 567 27.33 -4.27 -5.83
N ALA A 568 28.61 -4.55 -6.07
CA ALA A 568 29.08 -5.93 -6.25
C ALA A 568 28.88 -6.84 -5.02
N ASP A 569 28.83 -6.27 -3.80
CA ASP A 569 28.56 -6.99 -2.55
C ASP A 569 27.08 -6.97 -2.14
N GLY A 570 26.22 -6.47 -3.01
CA GLY A 570 24.77 -6.45 -2.83
C GLY A 570 24.25 -5.30 -1.96
N GLU A 571 25.04 -4.25 -1.75
CA GLU A 571 24.64 -3.04 -1.05
C GLU A 571 23.59 -2.26 -1.86
N MET A 572 22.53 -1.88 -1.16
CA MET A 572 21.58 -0.85 -1.57
C MET A 572 21.57 0.28 -0.54
N SER A 573 21.85 1.49 -0.99
CA SER A 573 21.62 2.73 -0.25
C SER A 573 20.16 3.16 -0.36
N GLU A 574 19.85 4.34 0.18
CA GLU A 574 18.58 5.02 -0.03
C GLU A 574 18.38 5.37 -1.52
N GLN A 575 19.38 6.01 -2.12
CA GLN A 575 19.31 6.57 -3.46
C GLN A 575 20.39 6.00 -4.37
N LEU A 576 20.21 6.17 -5.68
CA LEU A 576 21.29 6.05 -6.66
C LEU A 576 21.40 7.38 -7.41
N ASN A 577 22.60 7.89 -7.59
CA ASN A 577 22.85 9.19 -8.22
C ASN A 577 22.20 9.27 -9.61
N LYS A 578 21.37 10.30 -9.86
CA LYS A 578 20.59 10.44 -11.10
C LYS A 578 21.43 10.51 -12.38
N TYR A 579 22.71 10.85 -12.29
CA TYR A 579 23.62 10.98 -13.44
C TYR A 579 24.47 9.72 -13.65
N THR A 580 25.05 9.21 -12.56
CA THR A 580 26.07 8.15 -12.62
C THR A 580 25.56 6.78 -12.23
N GLY A 581 24.45 6.69 -11.50
CA GLY A 581 23.93 5.45 -10.94
C GLY A 581 24.64 4.96 -9.68
N TYR A 582 25.69 5.63 -9.21
CA TYR A 582 26.39 5.24 -7.98
C TYR A 582 25.52 5.40 -6.73
N LEU A 583 25.76 4.55 -5.74
CA LEU A 583 25.09 4.61 -4.43
C LEU A 583 25.23 6.00 -3.80
N GLN A 584 24.12 6.53 -3.29
CA GLN A 584 24.03 7.86 -2.67
C GLN A 584 23.01 7.87 -1.52
N GLY A 585 23.20 8.77 -0.55
CA GLY A 585 22.35 8.89 0.63
C GLY A 585 22.68 7.86 1.71
N ALA A 586 21.68 7.51 2.54
CA ALA A 586 21.88 6.58 3.64
C ALA A 586 22.30 5.19 3.14
N ARG A 587 23.48 4.71 3.54
CA ARG A 587 23.99 3.39 3.17
C ARG A 587 23.17 2.26 3.80
N HIS A 588 23.11 1.09 3.18
CA HIS A 588 22.37 -0.06 3.69
C HIS A 588 20.98 0.29 4.26
N LEU A 589 20.17 1.04 3.50
CA LEU A 589 18.83 1.43 3.96
C LEU A 589 17.94 0.17 4.06
N THR A 590 17.39 -0.08 5.26
CA THR A 590 16.57 -1.27 5.56
C THR A 590 15.37 -1.38 4.62
N TRP A 591 14.70 -0.26 4.36
CA TRP A 591 13.53 -0.23 3.47
C TRP A 591 13.88 -0.56 2.01
N SER A 592 15.06 -0.14 1.50
CA SER A 592 15.51 -0.53 0.15
C SER A 592 15.61 -2.05 0.02
N TYR A 593 16.19 -2.73 1.02
CA TYR A 593 16.27 -4.19 1.03
C TYR A 593 14.91 -4.87 1.15
N GLY A 594 14.04 -4.37 2.03
CA GLY A 594 12.68 -4.91 2.20
C GLY A 594 11.83 -4.79 0.93
N ALA A 595 11.88 -3.63 0.26
CA ALA A 595 11.16 -3.40 -0.99
C ALA A 595 11.67 -4.29 -2.13
N PHE A 596 13.00 -4.45 -2.27
CA PHE A 596 13.56 -5.36 -3.27
C PHE A 596 13.19 -6.83 -3.00
N TRP A 597 13.29 -7.26 -1.74
CA TRP A 597 12.91 -8.60 -1.33
C TRP A 597 11.43 -8.89 -1.59
N SER A 598 10.54 -7.96 -1.21
CA SER A 598 9.09 -8.07 -1.44
C SER A 598 8.76 -8.20 -2.92
N SER A 599 9.40 -7.37 -3.77
CA SER A 599 9.25 -7.47 -5.21
C SER A 599 9.69 -8.84 -5.75
N CYS A 600 10.84 -9.36 -5.28
CA CYS A 600 11.32 -10.69 -5.66
C CYS A 600 10.40 -11.82 -5.18
N ARG A 601 9.80 -11.68 -3.99
CA ARG A 601 8.81 -12.61 -3.45
C ARG A 601 7.58 -12.70 -4.36
N TRP A 602 6.97 -11.56 -4.69
CA TRP A 602 5.81 -11.51 -5.58
C TRP A 602 6.13 -12.01 -6.98
N ARG A 603 7.31 -11.66 -7.50
CA ARG A 603 7.82 -12.21 -8.76
C ARG A 603 7.86 -13.73 -8.75
N ALA A 604 8.38 -14.34 -7.68
CA ALA A 604 8.48 -15.79 -7.57
C ALA A 604 7.09 -16.47 -7.54
N GLN A 605 6.13 -15.90 -6.81
CA GLN A 605 4.75 -16.39 -6.77
C GLN A 605 4.08 -16.33 -8.15
N VAL A 606 4.21 -15.19 -8.83
CA VAL A 606 3.67 -15.01 -10.19
C VAL A 606 4.35 -15.96 -11.18
N LEU A 607 5.67 -16.14 -11.11
CA LEU A 607 6.38 -17.05 -11.99
C LEU A 607 5.90 -18.50 -11.82
N GLN A 608 5.67 -18.95 -10.59
CA GLN A 608 5.07 -20.27 -10.32
C GLN A 608 3.67 -20.38 -10.93
N LYS A 609 2.83 -19.33 -10.77
CA LYS A 609 1.48 -19.30 -11.33
C LYS A 609 1.51 -19.35 -12.86
N LEU A 610 2.31 -18.51 -13.51
CA LEU A 610 2.50 -18.50 -14.98
C LEU A 610 2.97 -19.86 -15.50
N ASN A 611 3.92 -20.51 -14.82
CA ASN A 611 4.39 -21.84 -15.21
C ASN A 611 3.30 -22.91 -15.03
N SER A 612 2.51 -22.84 -13.96
CA SER A 612 1.42 -23.80 -13.69
C SER A 612 0.28 -23.72 -14.70
N GLU A 613 0.00 -22.53 -15.23
CA GLU A 613 -1.02 -22.28 -16.26
C GLU A 613 -0.52 -22.57 -17.68
N GLY A 614 0.77 -22.92 -17.83
CA GLY A 614 1.41 -23.15 -19.12
C GLY A 614 1.65 -21.86 -19.92
N ASP A 615 1.76 -20.73 -19.23
CA ASP A 615 1.84 -19.40 -19.84
C ASP A 615 3.25 -19.04 -20.27
N VAL A 616 4.27 -19.61 -19.61
CA VAL A 616 5.68 -19.48 -20.01
C VAL A 616 6.48 -20.74 -19.72
N ILE A 617 7.44 -21.04 -20.60
CA ILE A 617 8.61 -21.86 -20.32
C ILE A 617 9.78 -20.86 -20.26
N PHE A 618 10.09 -20.35 -19.06
CA PHE A 618 11.23 -19.45 -18.84
C PHE A 618 12.47 -20.22 -18.42
#